data_AF-A0A7V9Q271-F1
#
_entry.id   AF-A0A7V9Q271-F1
#
_cell.length_a   1.000
_cell.length_b   1.000
_cell.length_c   1.000
_cell.angle_alpha   90.00
_cell.angle_beta   90.00
_cell.angle_gamma   90.00
#
_symmetry.space_group_name_H-M   'P 1'
#
loop_
_entity.id
_entity.type
_entity.pdbx_description
1 polymer ?
#
loop_
_entity_poly.entity_id
_entity_poly.type
_entity_poly.pdbx_seq_one_letter_code
_entity_poly.pdbx_strand_id
1 'polypeptide(L)'
;MASTARAREETEVGIKRVTDHRLLTRVEERALAKAIERGDMAAKDRLITHNMRLVVALARRYQGRGLSYADLIQEGSLGLIRAAEKYDWRRGFKFSTYATPWIHQAIGRACANQGRPIRLPDALEQLARKLSEHERTAQNRGEPTDDTELANRLGCDLATIALIRRASAALTSLDTRVG
;
A
#
# COMPACT_ATOMS: atom_id res chain seq x y z
N MET A 1 3.88 5.22 27.35
CA MET A 1 3.95 6.41 26.47
C MET A 1 5.36 6.67 25.92
N ALA A 2 6.45 6.46 26.68
CA ALA A 2 7.83 6.66 26.19
C ALA A 2 8.26 5.71 25.03
N SER A 3 7.80 4.45 25.02
CA SER A 3 8.18 3.47 23.99
C SER A 3 7.61 3.79 22.59
N THR A 4 6.40 4.35 22.52
CA THR A 4 5.74 4.66 21.25
C THR A 4 6.31 5.92 20.61
N ALA A 5 6.75 6.88 21.43
CA ALA A 5 7.43 8.10 20.96
C ALA A 5 8.79 7.77 20.32
N ARG A 6 9.59 6.93 20.98
CA ARG A 6 10.90 6.47 20.48
C ARG A 6 10.79 5.71 19.15
N ALA A 7 9.83 4.79 19.03
CA ALA A 7 9.62 4.04 17.79
C ALA A 7 9.20 4.94 16.60
N ARG A 8 8.41 6.00 16.87
CA ARG A 8 8.04 6.99 15.86
C ARG A 8 9.25 7.82 15.42
N GLU A 9 10.08 8.25 16.36
CA GLU A 9 11.32 8.98 16.08
C GLU A 9 12.30 8.15 15.24
N GLU A 10 12.49 6.87 15.58
CA GLU A 10 13.31 5.93 14.81
C GLU A 10 12.78 5.76 13.37
N THR A 11 11.46 5.68 13.22
CA THR A 11 10.80 5.60 11.90
C THR A 11 11.05 6.87 11.08
N GLU A 12 10.91 8.06 11.69
CA GLU A 12 11.15 9.33 11.00
C GLU A 12 12.61 9.50 10.58
N VAL A 13 13.56 9.13 11.44
CA VAL A 13 14.99 9.18 11.13
C VAL A 13 15.33 8.21 9.99
N GLY A 14 14.77 7.00 10.02
CA GLY A 14 14.93 6.02 8.94
C GLY A 14 14.38 6.52 7.61
N ILE A 15 13.17 7.09 7.61
CA ILE A 15 12.54 7.65 6.42
C ILE A 15 13.36 8.81 5.85
N LYS A 16 13.83 9.73 6.70
CA LYS A 16 14.67 10.86 6.25
C LYS A 16 15.88 10.35 5.49
N ARG A 17 16.61 9.38 6.06
CA ARG A 17 17.81 8.78 5.43
C ARG A 17 17.53 8.19 4.05
N VAL A 18 16.48 7.36 3.90
CA VAL A 18 16.18 6.73 2.60
C VAL A 18 15.65 7.72 1.57
N THR A 19 15.13 8.87 2.00
CA THR A 19 14.64 9.92 1.09
C THR A 19 15.67 10.99 0.75
N ASP A 20 16.85 10.98 1.38
CA ASP A 20 17.87 12.01 1.25
C ASP A 20 18.73 11.81 -0.02
N HIS A 21 18.05 11.82 -1.16
CA HIS A 21 18.66 11.69 -2.47
C HIS A 21 18.10 12.75 -3.42
N ARG A 22 18.99 13.29 -4.26
CA ARG A 22 18.60 14.17 -5.36
C ARG A 22 17.70 13.42 -6.35
N LEU A 23 16.78 14.14 -7.00
CA LEU A 23 16.01 13.60 -8.11
C LEU A 23 16.90 13.33 -9.33
N LEU A 24 16.73 12.16 -9.94
CA LEU A 24 17.39 11.82 -11.20
C LEU A 24 16.78 12.60 -12.36
N THR A 25 17.63 12.99 -13.30
CA THR A 25 17.20 13.49 -14.61
C THR A 25 16.82 12.33 -15.52
N ARG A 26 16.05 12.59 -16.58
CA ARG A 26 15.69 11.56 -17.58
C ARG A 26 16.91 10.89 -18.21
N VAL A 27 18.00 11.64 -18.40
CA VAL A 27 19.24 11.11 -18.98
C VAL A 27 19.90 10.13 -18.01
N GLU A 28 19.94 10.48 -16.72
CA GLU A 28 20.46 9.61 -15.66
C GLU A 28 19.61 8.35 -15.47
N GLU A 29 18.28 8.48 -15.44
CA GLU A 29 17.36 7.32 -15.37
C GLU A 29 17.62 6.34 -16.52
N ARG A 30 17.78 6.86 -17.75
CA ARG A 30 18.07 6.05 -18.93
C ARG A 30 19.46 5.39 -18.85
N ALA A 31 20.47 6.11 -18.35
CA ALA A 31 21.81 5.56 -18.19
C ALA A 31 21.82 4.40 -17.17
N LEU A 32 21.13 4.57 -16.04
CA LEU A 32 20.98 3.53 -15.02
C LEU A 32 20.20 2.34 -15.58
N ALA A 33 19.06 2.56 -16.26
CA ALA A 33 18.28 1.48 -16.86
C ALA A 33 19.09 0.64 -17.86
N LYS A 34 19.92 1.26 -18.70
CA LYS A 34 20.84 0.55 -19.60
C LYS A 34 21.89 -0.29 -18.86
N ALA A 35 22.38 0.19 -17.72
CA ALA A 35 23.33 -0.55 -16.91
C ALA A 35 22.64 -1.74 -16.22
N ILE A 36 21.41 -1.56 -15.73
CA ILE A 36 20.58 -2.62 -15.15
C ILE A 36 20.32 -3.74 -16.16
N GLU A 37 20.04 -3.41 -17.43
CA GLU A 37 19.90 -4.41 -18.52
C GLU A 37 21.15 -5.27 -18.71
N ARG A 38 22.33 -4.77 -18.34
CA ARG A 38 23.61 -5.51 -18.38
C ARG A 38 23.94 -6.22 -17.07
N GLY A 39 23.02 -6.23 -16.09
CA GLY A 39 23.22 -6.88 -14.80
C GLY A 39 23.93 -6.03 -13.74
N ASP A 40 24.05 -4.70 -13.94
CA ASP A 40 24.66 -3.82 -12.94
C ASP A 40 23.73 -3.62 -11.73
N MET A 41 24.04 -4.34 -10.64
CA MET A 41 23.30 -4.25 -9.39
C MET A 41 23.46 -2.90 -8.69
N ALA A 42 24.62 -2.24 -8.81
CA ALA A 42 24.81 -0.93 -8.22
C ALA A 42 23.97 0.14 -8.94
N ALA A 43 23.79 0.02 -10.26
CA ALA A 43 22.87 0.87 -11.00
C ALA A 43 21.42 0.67 -10.57
N LYS A 44 21.02 -0.59 -10.30
CA LYS A 44 19.68 -0.93 -9.78
C LYS A 44 19.46 -0.28 -8.42
N ASP A 45 20.40 -0.45 -7.49
CA ASP A 45 20.33 0.13 -6.16
C ASP A 45 20.21 1.65 -6.24
N ARG A 46 21.06 2.31 -7.05
CA ARG A 46 20.98 3.76 -7.26
C ARG A 46 19.61 4.19 -7.80
N LEU A 47 19.05 3.49 -8.78
CA LEU A 47 17.73 3.82 -9.32
C LEU A 47 16.64 3.69 -8.25
N ILE A 48 16.70 2.66 -7.41
CA ILE A 48 15.77 2.44 -6.30
C ILE A 48 15.91 3.56 -5.26
N THR A 49 17.11 3.79 -4.73
CA THR A 49 17.31 4.73 -3.61
C THR A 49 16.91 6.16 -3.99
N HIS A 50 17.20 6.61 -5.22
CA HIS A 50 16.81 7.95 -5.68
C HIS A 50 15.29 8.10 -5.87
N ASN A 51 14.54 7.00 -5.93
CA ASN A 51 13.08 6.98 -6.10
C ASN A 51 12.32 6.61 -4.82
N MET A 52 13.00 6.42 -3.68
CA MET A 52 12.32 6.09 -2.41
C MET A 52 11.32 7.17 -1.95
N ARG A 53 11.57 8.44 -2.29
CA ARG A 53 10.62 9.54 -2.05
C ARG A 53 9.24 9.29 -2.67
N LEU A 54 9.19 8.64 -3.83
CA LEU A 54 7.94 8.27 -4.49
C LEU A 54 7.16 7.25 -3.64
N VAL A 55 7.82 6.22 -3.15
CA VAL A 55 7.21 5.17 -2.31
C VAL A 55 6.63 5.78 -1.04
N VAL A 56 7.41 6.61 -0.33
CA VAL A 56 6.98 7.29 0.89
C VAL A 56 5.75 8.16 0.63
N ALA A 57 5.72 8.92 -0.47
CA ALA A 57 4.57 9.76 -0.82
C ALA A 57 3.31 8.93 -1.13
N LEU A 58 3.44 7.81 -1.84
CA LEU A 58 2.31 6.94 -2.20
C LEU A 58 1.78 6.14 -1.01
N ALA A 59 2.65 5.69 -0.11
CA ALA A 59 2.30 4.88 1.06
C ALA A 59 1.38 5.63 2.04
N ARG A 60 1.47 6.96 2.13
CA ARG A 60 0.59 7.78 3.00
C ARG A 60 -0.90 7.52 2.78
N ARG A 61 -1.31 7.27 1.53
CA ARG A 61 -2.72 7.02 1.18
C ARG A 61 -3.28 5.68 1.70
N TYR A 62 -2.40 4.81 2.21
CA TYR A 62 -2.74 3.47 2.70
C TYR A 62 -2.69 3.37 4.23
N GLN A 63 -2.35 4.45 4.94
CA GLN A 63 -2.40 4.47 6.40
C GLN A 63 -3.82 4.18 6.91
N GLY A 64 -3.92 3.54 8.07
CA GLY A 64 -5.20 3.15 8.67
C GLY A 64 -5.79 1.86 8.10
N ARG A 65 -5.06 1.11 7.27
CA ARG A 65 -5.48 -0.19 6.72
C ARG A 65 -4.82 -1.39 7.43
N GLY A 66 -4.60 -1.25 8.73
CA GLY A 66 -4.06 -2.31 9.61
C GLY A 66 -2.56 -2.56 9.56
N LEU A 67 -1.83 -1.96 8.62
CA LEU A 67 -0.36 -1.99 8.59
C LEU A 67 0.24 -0.69 9.14
N SER A 68 1.42 -0.79 9.75
CA SER A 68 2.16 0.39 10.17
C SER A 68 2.69 1.16 8.94
N TYR A 69 2.99 2.44 9.12
CA TYR A 69 3.51 3.25 8.00
C TYR A 69 4.86 2.75 7.50
N ALA A 70 5.71 2.24 8.40
CA ALA A 70 6.97 1.60 8.03
C ALA A 70 6.73 0.36 7.16
N ASP A 71 5.79 -0.51 7.54
CA ASP A 71 5.47 -1.72 6.77
C ASP A 71 4.94 -1.37 5.37
N LEU A 72 4.09 -0.34 5.26
CA LEU A 72 3.60 0.15 3.96
C LEU A 72 4.74 0.63 3.06
N ILE A 73 5.75 1.32 3.62
CA ILE A 73 6.93 1.75 2.89
C ILE A 73 7.77 0.54 2.45
N GLN A 74 7.96 -0.44 3.32
CA GLN A 74 8.72 -1.64 3.00
C GLN A 74 8.07 -2.43 1.86
N GLU A 75 6.76 -2.66 1.94
CA GLU A 75 6.00 -3.35 0.88
C GLU A 75 5.99 -2.55 -0.43
N GLY A 76 5.86 -1.23 -0.35
CA GLY A 76 6.00 -0.35 -1.50
C GLY A 76 7.39 -0.39 -2.14
N SER A 77 8.45 -0.56 -1.34
CA SER A 77 9.82 -0.68 -1.82
C SER A 77 10.05 -1.99 -2.59
N LEU A 78 9.40 -3.09 -2.17
CA LEU A 78 9.37 -4.34 -2.95
C LEU A 78 8.70 -4.14 -4.32
N GLY A 79 7.63 -3.33 -4.38
CA GLY A 79 7.02 -2.92 -5.64
C GLY A 79 7.96 -2.10 -6.52
N LEU A 80 8.68 -1.15 -5.93
CA LEU A 80 9.67 -0.32 -6.62
C LEU A 80 10.83 -1.15 -7.19
N ILE A 81 11.34 -2.12 -6.43
CA ILE A 81 12.39 -3.05 -6.88
C ILE A 81 11.94 -3.81 -8.13
N ARG A 82 10.73 -4.37 -8.12
CA ARG A 82 10.16 -5.06 -9.29
C ARG A 82 9.97 -4.13 -10.49
N ALA A 83 9.59 -2.87 -10.23
CA ALA A 83 9.51 -1.87 -11.29
C ALA A 83 10.89 -1.60 -11.91
N ALA A 84 11.94 -1.48 -11.10
CA ALA A 84 13.31 -1.25 -11.58
C ALA A 84 13.81 -2.42 -12.44
N GLU A 85 13.46 -3.66 -12.10
CA GLU A 85 13.82 -4.86 -12.88
C GLU A 85 13.18 -4.91 -14.26
N LYS A 86 11.95 -4.39 -14.39
CA LYS A 86 11.15 -4.51 -15.62
C LYS A 86 11.04 -3.21 -16.42
N TYR A 87 11.70 -2.16 -15.97
CA TYR A 87 11.60 -0.84 -16.58
C TYR A 87 12.28 -0.82 -17.96
N ASP A 88 11.49 -0.52 -18.99
CA ASP A 88 11.99 -0.32 -20.35
C ASP A 88 12.07 1.17 -20.69
N TRP A 89 13.30 1.68 -20.71
CA TRP A 89 13.58 3.09 -21.02
C TRP A 89 13.26 3.46 -22.47
N ARG A 90 13.18 2.49 -23.39
CA ARG A 90 12.92 2.74 -24.83
C ARG A 90 11.51 3.29 -25.07
N ARG A 91 10.57 3.03 -24.15
CA ARG A 91 9.18 3.50 -24.21
C ARG A 91 9.01 5.00 -24.00
N GLY A 92 10.05 5.72 -23.59
CA GLY A 92 10.04 7.19 -23.48
C GLY A 92 9.30 7.78 -22.26
N PHE A 93 8.71 6.95 -21.41
CA PHE A 93 8.09 7.36 -20.15
C PHE A 93 9.12 7.47 -19.02
N LYS A 94 8.90 8.40 -18.09
CA LYS A 94 9.71 8.52 -16.86
C LYS A 94 9.57 7.25 -16.01
N PHE A 95 10.62 6.91 -15.26
CA PHE A 95 10.58 5.75 -14.37
C PHE A 95 9.46 5.85 -13.33
N SER A 96 9.23 7.04 -12.76
CA SER A 96 8.16 7.27 -11.78
C SER A 96 6.75 6.91 -12.30
N THR A 97 6.47 7.21 -13.57
CA THR A 97 5.21 6.83 -14.23
C THR A 97 5.07 5.31 -14.30
N TYR A 98 6.15 4.62 -14.65
CA TYR A 98 6.16 3.16 -14.73
C TYR A 98 6.07 2.49 -13.35
N ALA A 99 6.75 3.04 -12.35
CA ALA A 99 6.84 2.45 -11.00
C ALA A 99 5.54 2.60 -10.19
N THR A 100 4.76 3.64 -10.44
CA THR A 100 3.57 3.97 -9.62
C THR A 100 2.57 2.80 -9.52
N PRO A 101 2.16 2.12 -10.62
CA PRO A 101 1.28 0.94 -10.53
C PRO A 101 1.87 -0.21 -9.72
N TRP A 102 3.17 -0.49 -9.87
CA TRP A 102 3.85 -1.56 -9.12
C TRP A 102 3.87 -1.28 -7.61
N ILE A 103 4.11 -0.03 -7.22
CA ILE A 103 4.09 0.40 -5.81
C ILE A 103 2.67 0.25 -5.25
N HIS A 104 1.65 0.78 -5.95
CA HIS A 104 0.25 0.66 -5.52
C HIS A 104 -0.19 -0.79 -5.39
N GLN A 105 0.20 -1.66 -6.32
CA GLN A 105 -0.12 -3.08 -6.30
C GLN A 105 0.53 -3.77 -5.11
N ALA A 106 1.81 -3.51 -4.85
CA ALA A 106 2.52 -4.14 -3.74
C ALA A 106 1.92 -3.75 -2.38
N ILE A 107 1.70 -2.44 -2.15
CA ILE A 107 1.08 -1.95 -0.92
C ILE A 107 -0.34 -2.46 -0.77
N GLY A 108 -1.15 -2.40 -1.85
CA GLY A 108 -2.54 -2.87 -1.82
C GLY A 108 -2.64 -4.37 -1.50
N ARG A 109 -1.75 -5.19 -2.08
CA ARG A 109 -1.67 -6.63 -1.80
C ARG A 109 -1.24 -6.90 -0.36
N ALA A 110 -0.30 -6.12 0.18
CA ALA A 110 0.10 -6.25 1.57
C ALA A 110 -1.05 -5.93 2.52
N CYS A 111 -1.77 -4.81 2.30
CA CYS A 111 -2.96 -4.48 3.10
C CYS A 111 -4.02 -5.59 3.06
N ALA A 112 -4.29 -6.16 1.89
CA ALA A 112 -5.25 -7.24 1.73
C ALA A 112 -4.86 -8.53 2.47
N ASN A 113 -3.57 -8.86 2.50
CA ASN A 113 -3.09 -10.12 3.08
C ASN A 113 -2.74 -10.03 4.57
N GLN A 114 -2.30 -8.86 5.02
CA GLN A 114 -1.68 -8.65 6.34
C GLN A 114 -2.38 -7.58 7.18
N GLY A 115 -3.23 -6.74 6.57
CA GLY A 115 -3.90 -5.63 7.27
C GLY A 115 -4.99 -6.06 8.26
N ARG A 116 -5.28 -7.36 8.35
CA ARG A 116 -6.24 -7.94 9.27
C ARG A 116 -5.61 -9.12 10.00
N PRO A 117 -5.91 -9.32 11.29
CA PRO A 117 -5.43 -10.50 12.03
C PRO A 117 -5.89 -11.82 11.39
N ILE A 118 -7.11 -11.84 10.85
CA ILE A 118 -7.66 -12.98 10.11
C ILE A 118 -7.75 -12.60 8.64
N ARG A 119 -6.97 -13.28 7.79
CA ARG A 119 -6.93 -13.04 6.35
C ARG A 119 -8.24 -13.47 5.70
N LEU A 120 -8.77 -12.61 4.84
CA LEU A 120 -9.86 -12.95 3.93
C LEU A 120 -9.32 -13.47 2.59
N PRO A 121 -10.00 -14.43 1.95
CA PRO A 121 -9.76 -14.76 0.56
C PRO A 121 -9.88 -13.54 -0.35
N ASP A 122 -9.09 -13.50 -1.42
CA ASP A 122 -8.94 -12.32 -2.28
C ASP A 122 -10.28 -11.81 -2.86
N ALA A 123 -11.20 -12.71 -3.21
CA ALA A 123 -12.53 -12.35 -3.72
C ALA A 123 -13.39 -11.64 -2.64
N LEU A 124 -13.35 -12.12 -1.40
CA LEU A 124 -14.06 -11.51 -0.28
C LEU A 124 -13.44 -10.17 0.12
N GLU A 125 -12.12 -10.02 0.05
CA GLU A 125 -11.45 -8.75 0.32
C GLU A 125 -11.81 -7.68 -0.73
N GLN A 126 -11.94 -8.06 -2.01
CA GLN A 126 -12.41 -7.14 -3.06
C GLN A 126 -13.84 -6.67 -2.79
N LEU A 127 -14.74 -7.58 -2.39
CA LEU A 127 -16.10 -7.23 -2.01
C LEU A 127 -16.12 -6.34 -0.77
N ALA A 128 -15.32 -6.65 0.25
CA ALA A 128 -15.20 -5.85 1.47
C ALA A 128 -14.74 -4.42 1.17
N ARG A 129 -13.76 -4.24 0.27
CA ARG A 129 -13.31 -2.91 -0.15
C ARG A 129 -14.41 -2.11 -0.83
N LYS A 130 -15.14 -2.72 -1.78
CA LYS A 130 -16.27 -2.08 -2.47
C LYS A 130 -17.39 -1.71 -1.49
N LEU A 131 -17.70 -2.61 -0.56
CA LEU A 131 -18.66 -2.38 0.51
C LEU A 131 -18.26 -1.15 1.34
N SER A 132 -17.04 -1.11 1.88
CA SER A 132 -16.55 0.02 2.67
C SER A 132 -16.48 1.34 1.88
N GLU A 133 -16.11 1.30 0.59
CA GLU A 133 -16.12 2.49 -0.28
C GLU A 133 -17.53 3.05 -0.46
N HIS A 134 -18.52 2.16 -0.66
CA HIS A 134 -19.91 2.54 -0.79
C HIS A 134 -20.51 3.08 0.51
N GLU A 135 -20.28 2.40 1.64
CA GLU A 135 -20.74 2.87 2.96
C GLU A 135 -20.15 4.23 3.30
N ARG A 136 -18.85 4.44 3.04
CA ARG A 136 -18.22 5.75 3.25
C ARG A 136 -18.84 6.83 2.36
N THR A 137 -19.24 6.48 1.14
CA THR A 137 -19.86 7.41 0.20
C THR A 137 -21.28 7.78 0.64
N ALA A 138 -22.08 6.80 1.04
CA ALA A 138 -23.41 7.00 1.58
C ALA A 138 -23.36 7.83 2.88
N GLN A 139 -22.43 7.51 3.79
CA GLN A 139 -22.22 8.26 5.02
C GLN A 139 -21.87 9.74 4.74
N ASN A 140 -21.02 10.02 3.75
CA ASN A 140 -20.69 11.38 3.36
C ASN A 140 -21.88 12.16 2.76
N ARG A 141 -22.91 11.45 2.27
CA ARG A 141 -24.15 12.03 1.75
C ARG A 141 -25.27 12.06 2.78
N GLY A 142 -25.08 11.45 3.95
CA GLY A 142 -26.13 11.26 4.95
C GLY A 142 -27.20 10.24 4.53
N GLU A 143 -26.89 9.36 3.59
CA GLU A 143 -27.80 8.33 3.09
C GLU A 143 -27.70 7.06 3.97
N PRO A 144 -28.83 6.43 4.35
CA PRO A 144 -28.78 5.13 5.00
C PRO A 144 -28.26 4.06 4.03
N THR A 145 -27.66 3.01 4.57
CA THR A 145 -27.21 1.84 3.78
C THR A 145 -28.02 0.62 4.18
N ASP A 146 -28.69 0.00 3.20
CA ASP A 146 -29.39 -1.26 3.38
C ASP A 146 -28.56 -2.43 2.84
N ASP A 147 -28.47 -3.52 3.63
CA ASP A 147 -27.66 -4.68 3.26
C ASP A 147 -28.22 -5.42 2.02
N THR A 148 -29.53 -5.36 1.78
CA THR A 148 -30.16 -5.97 0.59
C THR A 148 -29.84 -5.18 -0.67
N GLU A 149 -29.92 -3.85 -0.60
CA GLU A 149 -29.49 -2.97 -1.69
C GLU A 149 -28.00 -3.18 -2.00
N LEU A 150 -27.15 -3.25 -0.96
CA LEU A 150 -25.72 -3.46 -1.10
C LEU A 150 -25.40 -4.82 -1.72
N ALA A 151 -26.06 -5.90 -1.28
CA ALA A 151 -25.92 -7.24 -1.83
C ALA A 151 -26.26 -7.27 -3.33
N ASN A 152 -27.41 -6.70 -3.70
CA ASN A 152 -27.85 -6.59 -5.09
C ASN A 152 -26.87 -5.78 -5.95
N ARG A 153 -26.38 -4.65 -5.43
CA ARG A 153 -25.45 -3.78 -6.17
C ARG A 153 -24.07 -4.42 -6.33
N LEU A 154 -23.61 -5.15 -5.32
CA LEU A 154 -22.31 -5.83 -5.34
C LEU A 154 -22.34 -7.20 -6.03
N GLY A 155 -23.53 -7.71 -6.35
CA GLY A 155 -23.73 -9.00 -6.99
C GLY A 155 -23.38 -10.18 -6.06
N CYS A 156 -23.68 -10.06 -4.77
CA CYS A 156 -23.48 -11.11 -3.78
C CYS A 156 -24.75 -11.36 -2.95
N ASP A 157 -24.75 -12.39 -2.12
CA ASP A 157 -25.86 -12.68 -1.20
C ASP A 157 -25.71 -11.94 0.13
N LEU A 158 -26.82 -11.85 0.87
CA LEU A 158 -26.84 -11.25 2.21
C LEU A 158 -25.91 -11.98 3.18
N ALA A 159 -25.74 -13.29 3.02
CA ALA A 159 -24.83 -14.08 3.84
C ALA A 159 -23.37 -13.65 3.65
N THR A 160 -22.96 -13.31 2.43
CA THR A 160 -21.61 -12.77 2.14
C THR A 160 -21.41 -11.40 2.79
N ILE A 161 -22.41 -10.51 2.73
CA ILE A 161 -22.34 -9.21 3.42
C ILE A 161 -22.18 -9.41 4.93
N ALA A 162 -23.00 -10.27 5.53
CA ALA A 162 -22.92 -10.59 6.95
C ALA A 162 -21.57 -11.20 7.34
N LEU A 163 -21.01 -12.09 6.50
CA LEU A 163 -19.68 -12.68 6.70
C LEU A 163 -18.58 -11.62 6.70
N ILE A 164 -18.60 -10.70 5.72
CA ILE A 164 -17.63 -9.61 5.61
C ILE A 164 -17.72 -8.67 6.83
N ARG A 165 -18.93 -8.32 7.26
CA ARG A 165 -19.15 -7.50 8.46
C ARG A 165 -18.61 -8.19 9.71
N ARG A 166 -18.90 -9.49 9.88
CA ARG A 166 -18.40 -10.28 11.00
C ARG A 166 -16.88 -10.38 11.00
N ALA A 167 -16.26 -10.57 9.84
CA ALA A 167 -14.81 -10.59 9.70
C ALA A 167 -14.16 -9.21 9.92
N SER A 168 -14.93 -8.12 9.76
CA SER A 168 -14.48 -6.76 10.00
C SER A 168 -14.79 -6.24 11.42
N ALA A 169 -15.54 -7.02 12.21
CA ALA A 169 -15.82 -6.67 13.59
C ALA A 169 -14.51 -6.52 14.38
N ALA A 170 -14.42 -5.46 15.19
CA ALA A 170 -13.23 -5.19 15.96
C ALA A 170 -12.91 -6.37 16.89
N LEU A 171 -11.76 -7.01 16.67
CA LEU A 171 -11.27 -8.05 17.57
C LEU A 171 -10.77 -7.40 18.86
N THR A 172 -11.31 -7.83 19.99
CA THR A 172 -10.86 -7.37 21.31
C THR A 172 -9.69 -8.23 21.78
N SER A 173 -8.62 -7.59 22.28
CA SER A 173 -7.51 -8.33 22.88
C SER A 173 -7.91 -8.91 24.24
N LEU A 174 -7.51 -10.16 24.49
CA LEU A 174 -7.69 -10.82 25.79
C LEU A 174 -6.91 -10.12 26.92
N ASP A 175 -5.83 -9.40 26.59
CA ASP A 175 -5.01 -8.66 27.56
C ASP A 175 -5.61 -7.30 27.95
N THR A 176 -6.73 -6.91 27.33
CA THR A 176 -7.41 -5.65 27.66
C THR A 176 -7.98 -5.77 29.07
N ARG A 177 -7.47 -4.98 30.03
CA ARG A 177 -8.06 -4.93 31.38
C ARG A 177 -9.50 -4.45 31.28
N VAL A 178 -10.43 -5.29 31.75
CA VAL A 178 -11.82 -4.91 31.94
C VAL A 178 -11.88 -4.11 33.24
N GLY A 179 -12.26 -2.84 33.14
CA GLY A 179 -12.47 -1.93 34.26
C GLY A 179 -13.94 -1.84 34.62
#